data_AF-A0A433A3G1-F1
#
_entry.id   AF-A0A433A3G1-F1
#
_cell.length_a   1.000
_cell.length_b   1.000
_cell.length_c   1.000
_cell.angle_alpha   90.00
_cell.angle_beta   90.00
_cell.angle_gamma   90.00
#
_symmetry.space_group_name_H-M   'P 1'
#
loop_
_entity.id
_entity.type
_entity.pdbx_description
1 polymer ?
#
loop_
_entity_poly.entity_id
_entity_poly.type
_entity_poly.pdbx_seq_one_letter_code
_entity_poly.pdbx_strand_id
1 'polypeptide(L)'
;MSTFKCKFDENLLGFVERLKDYGHLFHWNTITANYNIYFADDISHENIRGADDAAVVVAATTAERTLITNDTDLFFTAGDNTYGVIVLWGGIVENEVYKEFRSFRKREKREAVQLLFGNRAYLREMERIRREKTRELALLEQQENGMIWTFRPPSKTESDGFLTKKIEKTLKKVSKALYNETNQNNDN
;
A
#
# COMPACT_ATOMS: atom_id res chain seq x y z
N MET A 1 20.33 -8.00 -12.27
CA MET A 1 19.86 -7.24 -11.09
C MET A 1 18.38 -6.92 -11.30
N SER A 2 17.58 -7.01 -10.25
CA SER A 2 16.17 -6.61 -10.30
C SER A 2 16.07 -5.10 -10.53
N THR A 3 15.09 -4.69 -11.32
CA THR A 3 14.76 -3.29 -11.60
C THR A 3 13.54 -2.82 -10.80
N PHE A 4 13.00 -3.66 -9.93
CA PHE A 4 11.81 -3.30 -9.17
C PHE A 4 12.15 -2.25 -8.11
N LYS A 5 11.32 -1.20 -8.11
CA LYS A 5 11.36 -0.09 -7.17
C LYS A 5 9.95 0.17 -6.68
N CYS A 6 9.77 0.39 -5.39
CA CYS A 6 8.48 0.71 -4.79
C CYS A 6 8.49 2.00 -3.97
N LYS A 7 7.29 2.53 -3.74
CA LYS A 7 7.00 3.64 -2.82
C LYS A 7 5.88 3.23 -1.87
N PHE A 8 6.03 3.53 -0.59
CA PHE A 8 4.99 3.36 0.44
C PHE A 8 4.27 4.68 0.73
N ASP A 9 2.97 4.59 1.00
CA ASP A 9 2.13 5.72 1.42
C ASP A 9 2.25 6.02 2.94
N GLU A 10 1.48 7.00 3.41
CA GLU A 10 1.48 7.43 4.83
C GLU A 10 1.12 6.29 5.78
N ASN A 11 0.21 5.40 5.36
CA ASN A 11 -0.24 4.30 6.19
C ASN A 11 0.84 3.23 6.43
N LEU A 12 1.89 3.24 5.61
CA LEU A 12 3.04 2.35 5.66
C LEU A 12 4.36 3.14 5.87
N LEU A 13 4.29 4.29 6.54
CA LEU A 13 5.45 5.15 6.81
C LEU A 13 6.44 4.52 7.81
N GLY A 14 7.74 4.68 7.54
CA GLY A 14 8.82 4.17 8.39
C GLY A 14 9.11 2.68 8.22
N PHE A 15 8.51 2.04 7.20
CA PHE A 15 8.84 0.67 6.81
C PHE A 15 10.17 0.62 6.06
N VAL A 16 10.51 1.64 5.26
CA VAL A 16 11.73 1.66 4.45
C VAL A 16 12.99 1.70 5.29
N GLU A 17 13.05 2.58 6.28
CA GLU A 17 14.18 2.65 7.22
C GLU A 17 14.40 1.29 7.90
N ARG A 18 13.32 0.65 8.31
CA ARG A 18 13.40 -0.62 9.02
C ARG A 18 13.74 -1.79 8.13
N LEU A 19 13.34 -1.80 6.85
CA LEU A 19 13.80 -2.81 5.89
C LEU A 19 15.34 -2.86 5.85
N LYS A 20 16.03 -1.74 6.07
CA LYS A 20 17.50 -1.66 6.14
C LYS A 20 18.07 -2.25 7.44
N ASP A 21 17.38 -2.04 8.57
CA ASP A 21 17.81 -2.53 9.89
C ASP A 21 17.75 -4.07 10.02
N TYR A 22 16.83 -4.72 9.30
CA TYR A 22 16.66 -6.18 9.35
C TYR A 22 17.68 -6.95 8.49
N GLY A 23 18.81 -6.30 8.16
CA GLY A 23 19.88 -6.82 7.35
C GLY A 23 20.48 -8.17 7.80
N HIS A 24 20.20 -8.58 9.04
CA HIS A 24 20.78 -9.73 9.71
C HIS A 24 19.78 -10.86 10.00
N LEU A 25 18.47 -10.62 9.96
CA LEU A 25 17.43 -11.59 10.36
C LEU A 25 16.72 -12.27 9.19
N PHE A 26 16.75 -11.64 8.02
CA PHE A 26 16.30 -12.24 6.77
C PHE A 26 17.45 -12.20 5.79
N HIS A 27 17.29 -12.89 4.66
CA HIS A 27 18.19 -12.88 3.51
C HIS A 27 18.31 -11.46 2.90
N TRP A 28 18.74 -10.47 3.66
CA TRP A 28 19.12 -9.15 3.19
C TRP A 28 20.25 -9.27 2.19
N ASN A 29 21.15 -10.25 2.33
CA ASN A 29 22.09 -10.59 1.27
C ASN A 29 21.37 -10.95 -0.04
N THR A 30 20.20 -11.58 -0.03
CA THR A 30 19.39 -11.82 -1.23
C THR A 30 18.69 -10.54 -1.70
N ILE A 31 18.21 -9.68 -0.80
CA ILE A 31 17.62 -8.40 -1.20
C ILE A 31 18.72 -7.47 -1.75
N THR A 32 19.80 -7.17 -1.03
CA THR A 32 20.92 -6.32 -1.47
C THR A 32 21.73 -6.88 -2.63
N ALA A 33 21.88 -8.20 -2.76
CA ALA A 33 22.51 -8.77 -3.96
C ALA A 33 21.61 -8.64 -5.21
N ASN A 34 20.29 -8.62 -5.04
CA ASN A 34 19.35 -8.54 -6.18
C ASN A 34 18.77 -7.13 -6.40
N TYR A 35 18.80 -6.25 -5.41
CA TYR A 35 18.13 -4.95 -5.36
C TYR A 35 19.07 -3.87 -4.81
N ASN A 36 19.04 -2.71 -5.45
CA ASN A 36 19.76 -1.53 -5.00
C ASN A 36 19.18 -1.03 -3.65
N ILE A 37 20.00 -0.49 -2.74
CA ILE A 37 19.57 0.13 -1.46
C ILE A 37 18.46 1.19 -1.60
N TYR A 38 18.26 1.72 -2.81
CA TYR A 38 17.19 2.66 -3.16
C TYR A 38 15.93 2.00 -3.74
N PHE A 39 15.77 0.67 -3.65
CA PHE A 39 14.63 -0.04 -4.23
C PHE A 39 13.31 0.33 -3.54
N ALA A 40 13.32 0.63 -2.25
CA ALA A 40 12.13 1.06 -1.50
C ALA A 40 12.28 2.51 -1.06
N ASP A 41 11.17 3.23 -1.10
CA ASP A 41 11.05 4.61 -0.66
C ASP A 41 9.68 4.84 0.01
N ASP A 42 9.54 5.88 0.82
CA ASP A 42 8.25 6.29 1.38
C ASP A 42 8.07 7.79 1.23
N ILE A 43 6.84 8.26 1.43
CA ILE A 43 6.49 9.67 1.23
C ILE A 43 7.24 10.65 2.16
N SER A 44 7.91 10.16 3.21
CA SER A 44 8.65 11.03 4.13
C SER A 44 9.93 11.57 3.51
N HIS A 45 10.57 10.83 2.60
CA HIS A 45 11.80 11.27 1.94
C HIS A 45 11.57 12.40 0.91
N GLU A 46 10.34 12.63 0.48
CA GLU A 46 9.98 13.63 -0.52
C GLU A 46 9.20 14.83 0.08
N ASN A 47 9.06 14.91 1.40
CA ASN A 47 8.30 15.96 2.11
C ASN A 47 6.83 16.09 1.67
N ILE A 48 6.22 15.02 1.14
CA ILE A 48 4.79 15.00 0.72
C ILE A 48 3.88 14.41 1.79
N ARG A 49 4.30 14.48 3.06
CA ARG A 49 3.53 13.98 4.19
C ARG A 49 2.19 14.72 4.29
N GLY A 50 1.09 13.98 4.44
CA GLY A 50 -0.26 14.56 4.47
C GLY A 50 -0.77 15.10 3.12
N ALA A 51 -0.04 14.88 2.02
CA ALA A 51 -0.55 15.16 0.69
C ALA A 51 -1.73 14.23 0.34
N ASP A 52 -2.55 14.65 -0.62
CA ASP A 52 -3.64 13.82 -1.10
C ASP A 52 -3.15 12.62 -1.94
N ASP A 53 -4.03 11.66 -2.15
CA ASP A 53 -3.76 10.44 -2.92
C ASP A 53 -3.19 10.73 -4.32
N ALA A 54 -3.63 11.81 -4.98
CA ALA A 54 -3.20 12.12 -6.34
C ALA A 54 -1.74 12.59 -6.35
N ALA A 55 -1.35 13.41 -5.38
CA ALA A 55 0.04 13.82 -5.20
C ALA A 55 0.96 12.61 -4.91
N VAL A 56 0.51 11.67 -4.08
CA VAL A 56 1.26 10.43 -3.80
C VAL A 56 1.45 9.59 -5.07
N VAL A 57 0.40 9.45 -5.88
CA VAL A 57 0.46 8.72 -7.15
C VAL A 57 1.39 9.40 -8.14
N VAL A 58 1.32 10.72 -8.28
CA VAL A 58 2.21 11.50 -9.16
C VAL A 58 3.66 11.32 -8.73
N ALA A 59 3.96 11.46 -7.43
CA ALA A 59 5.29 11.28 -6.89
C ALA A 59 5.85 9.86 -7.14
N ALA A 60 5.04 8.83 -6.91
CA ALA A 60 5.42 7.45 -7.24
C ALA A 60 5.72 7.27 -8.73
N THR A 61 4.90 7.87 -9.60
CA THR A 61 5.05 7.79 -11.06
C THR A 61 6.33 8.50 -11.53
N THR A 62 6.56 9.73 -11.07
CA THR A 62 7.76 10.52 -11.40
C THR A 62 9.04 9.83 -10.93
N ALA A 63 9.01 9.16 -9.77
CA ALA A 63 10.14 8.40 -9.26
C ALA A 63 10.30 7.01 -9.90
N GLU A 64 9.44 6.66 -10.85
CA GLU A 64 9.37 5.35 -11.50
C GLU A 64 9.16 4.19 -10.51
N ARG A 65 8.26 4.34 -9.55
CA ARG A 65 8.05 3.40 -8.45
C ARG A 65 6.65 2.80 -8.46
N THR A 66 6.58 1.49 -8.26
CA THR A 66 5.33 0.79 -7.98
C THR A 66 4.80 1.25 -6.62
N LEU A 67 3.56 1.71 -6.56
CA LEU A 67 2.97 2.17 -5.30
C LEU A 67 2.50 0.95 -4.49
N ILE A 68 2.94 0.85 -3.24
CA ILE A 68 2.45 -0.13 -2.27
C ILE A 68 1.73 0.62 -1.15
N THR A 69 0.48 0.29 -0.92
CA THR A 69 -0.41 0.97 0.05
C THR A 69 -1.35 -0.05 0.69
N ASN A 70 -2.04 0.29 1.77
CA ASN A 70 -3.21 -0.45 2.25
C ASN A 70 -4.52 0.36 2.13
N ASP A 71 -4.50 1.46 1.38
CA ASP A 71 -5.66 2.28 1.05
C ASP A 71 -6.23 1.88 -0.32
N THR A 72 -7.47 1.41 -0.34
CA THR A 72 -8.18 1.04 -1.56
C THR A 72 -8.61 2.22 -2.40
N ASP A 73 -8.66 3.43 -1.84
CA ASP A 73 -9.08 4.62 -2.60
C ASP A 73 -8.12 4.90 -3.76
N LEU A 74 -6.84 4.50 -3.60
CA LEU A 74 -5.78 4.58 -4.60
C LEU A 74 -6.00 3.68 -5.83
N PHE A 75 -6.86 2.65 -5.75
CA PHE A 75 -7.31 1.92 -6.95
C PHE A 75 -8.07 2.79 -7.94
N PHE A 76 -8.65 3.90 -7.50
CA PHE A 76 -9.51 4.76 -8.31
C PHE A 76 -9.05 6.22 -8.29
N THR A 77 -7.84 6.50 -7.81
CA THR A 77 -7.31 7.87 -7.79
C THR A 77 -6.91 8.30 -9.19
N ALA A 78 -7.22 9.56 -9.51
CA ALA A 78 -6.88 10.16 -10.78
C ALA A 78 -5.35 10.28 -10.93
N GLY A 79 -4.84 9.93 -12.11
CA GLY A 79 -3.43 9.65 -12.33
C GLY A 79 -3.19 8.15 -12.28
N ASP A 80 -2.79 7.58 -13.42
CA ASP A 80 -2.34 6.20 -13.45
C ASP A 80 -0.90 6.13 -12.98
N ASN A 81 -0.63 5.44 -11.87
CA ASN A 81 0.74 5.01 -11.62
C ASN A 81 1.15 4.03 -12.72
N THR A 82 1.91 4.51 -13.68
CA THR A 82 2.34 3.74 -14.86
C THR A 82 3.35 2.64 -14.53
N TYR A 83 3.73 2.50 -13.27
CA TYR A 83 4.59 1.42 -12.75
C TYR A 83 3.83 0.45 -11.83
N GLY A 84 2.50 0.52 -11.82
CA GLY A 84 1.61 -0.40 -11.11
C GLY A 84 1.30 0.02 -9.67
N VAL A 85 0.25 -0.58 -9.13
CA VAL A 85 -0.24 -0.35 -7.76
C VAL A 85 -0.49 -1.70 -7.09
N ILE A 86 -0.02 -1.84 -5.86
CA ILE A 86 -0.25 -3.01 -5.01
C ILE A 86 -0.94 -2.53 -3.74
N VAL A 87 -2.16 -3.00 -3.52
CA VAL A 87 -2.89 -2.72 -2.29
C VAL A 87 -2.83 -3.93 -1.37
N LEU A 88 -2.22 -3.75 -0.20
CA LEU A 88 -2.14 -4.73 0.87
C LEU A 88 -3.51 -4.85 1.54
N TRP A 89 -4.12 -6.02 1.38
CA TRP A 89 -5.47 -6.32 1.83
C TRP A 89 -5.53 -7.70 2.50
N GLY A 90 -6.70 -8.10 2.96
CA GLY A 90 -6.91 -9.39 3.64
C GLY A 90 -6.71 -9.26 5.14
N GLY A 91 -6.31 -10.35 5.78
CA GLY A 91 -6.24 -10.46 7.22
C GLY A 91 -5.94 -11.88 7.69
N ILE A 92 -5.94 -12.04 9.00
CA ILE A 92 -5.74 -13.35 9.64
C ILE A 92 -6.89 -13.64 10.59
N VAL A 93 -7.14 -14.91 10.86
CA VAL A 93 -8.03 -15.33 11.94
C VAL A 93 -7.19 -15.51 13.19
N GLU A 94 -7.44 -14.70 14.21
CA GLU A 94 -6.77 -14.74 15.52
C GLU A 94 -7.85 -14.98 16.58
N ASN A 95 -7.78 -16.10 17.31
CA ASN A 95 -8.79 -16.50 18.31
C ASN A 95 -10.22 -16.52 17.73
N GLU A 96 -10.41 -17.15 16.56
CA GLU A 96 -11.69 -17.23 15.83
C GLU A 96 -12.25 -15.87 15.34
N VAL A 97 -11.51 -14.78 15.54
CA VAL A 97 -11.89 -13.44 15.07
C VAL A 97 -11.07 -13.08 13.84
N TYR A 98 -11.75 -12.72 12.75
CA TYR A 98 -11.08 -12.20 11.57
C TYR A 98 -10.58 -10.77 11.83
N LYS A 99 -9.27 -10.59 11.69
CA LYS A 99 -8.56 -9.34 11.89
C LYS A 99 -8.00 -8.88 10.55
N GLU A 100 -8.56 -7.80 10.03
CA GLU A 100 -8.11 -7.19 8.79
C GLU A 100 -6.69 -6.62 8.93
N PHE A 101 -5.88 -6.73 7.87
CA PHE A 101 -4.53 -6.17 7.80
C PHE A 101 -4.52 -4.68 8.15
N ARG A 102 -5.53 -3.92 7.73
CA ARG A 102 -5.63 -2.48 8.06
C ARG A 102 -5.67 -2.22 9.57
N SER A 103 -6.24 -3.16 10.34
CA SER A 103 -6.43 -3.11 11.79
C SER A 103 -5.26 -3.71 12.57
N PHE A 104 -4.24 -4.23 11.88
CA PHE A 104 -3.04 -4.74 12.51
C PHE A 104 -2.30 -3.64 13.27
N ARG A 105 -1.71 -4.03 14.40
CA ARG A 105 -0.75 -3.21 15.14
C ARG A 105 0.47 -2.98 14.27
N LYS A 106 1.22 -1.91 14.57
CA LYS A 106 2.45 -1.56 13.84
C LYS A 106 3.46 -2.72 13.77
N ARG A 107 3.55 -3.58 14.79
CA ARG A 107 4.42 -4.76 14.77
C ARG A 107 3.93 -5.83 13.79
N GLU A 108 2.65 -6.15 13.80
CA GLU A 108 2.05 -7.18 12.93
C GLU A 108 2.12 -6.75 11.46
N LYS A 109 1.81 -5.48 11.15
CA LYS A 109 2.00 -4.95 9.79
C LYS A 109 3.45 -5.09 9.33
N ARG A 110 4.41 -4.85 10.23
CA ARG A 110 5.85 -5.03 9.94
C ARG A 110 6.17 -6.47 9.57
N GLU A 111 5.77 -7.42 10.38
CA GLU A 111 6.03 -8.86 10.13
C GLU A 111 5.41 -9.31 8.81
N ALA A 112 4.17 -8.88 8.52
CA ALA A 112 3.49 -9.20 7.27
C ALA A 112 4.14 -8.53 6.04
N VAL A 113 4.55 -7.26 6.12
CA VAL A 113 5.28 -6.60 5.01
C VAL A 113 6.68 -7.20 4.83
N GLN A 114 7.36 -7.58 5.92
CA GLN A 114 8.65 -8.26 5.82
C GLN A 114 8.54 -9.58 5.05
N LEU A 115 7.49 -10.37 5.31
CA LEU A 115 7.21 -11.58 4.56
C LEU A 115 7.07 -11.30 3.05
N LEU A 116 6.45 -10.18 2.67
CA LEU A 116 6.27 -9.74 1.28
C LEU A 116 7.61 -9.62 0.53
N PHE A 117 8.65 -9.09 1.20
CA PHE A 117 9.99 -8.91 0.61
C PHE A 117 10.97 -10.06 0.91
N GLY A 118 10.70 -10.88 1.92
CA GLY A 118 11.52 -12.02 2.30
C GLY A 118 11.32 -13.25 1.41
N ASN A 119 10.22 -13.32 0.65
CA ASN A 119 9.90 -14.44 -0.21
C ASN A 119 10.17 -14.12 -1.69
N ARG A 120 11.00 -14.95 -2.34
CA ARG A 120 11.37 -14.78 -3.76
C ARG A 120 10.20 -14.89 -4.72
N ALA A 121 9.17 -15.68 -4.39
CA ALA A 121 7.98 -15.79 -5.23
C ALA A 121 7.18 -14.48 -5.22
N TYR A 122 7.03 -13.85 -4.06
CA TYR A 122 6.32 -12.56 -3.95
C TYR A 122 7.07 -11.43 -4.63
N LEU A 123 8.40 -11.40 -4.53
CA LEU A 123 9.23 -10.46 -5.28
C LEU A 123 9.02 -10.59 -6.80
N ARG A 124 8.93 -11.81 -7.34
CA ARG A 124 8.65 -12.03 -8.78
C ARG A 124 7.27 -11.54 -9.19
N GLU A 125 6.26 -11.71 -8.34
CA GLU A 125 4.93 -11.17 -8.60
C GLU A 125 4.92 -9.64 -8.57
N MET A 126 5.62 -9.01 -7.63
CA MET A 126 5.77 -7.56 -7.60
C MET A 126 6.50 -7.02 -8.84
N GLU A 127 7.54 -7.72 -9.31
CA GLU A 127 8.21 -7.42 -10.59
C GLU A 127 7.27 -7.58 -11.79
N ARG A 128 6.42 -8.62 -11.80
CA ARG A 128 5.40 -8.83 -12.83
C ARG A 128 4.42 -7.67 -12.87
N ILE A 129 3.84 -7.30 -11.72
CA ILE A 129 2.89 -6.19 -11.59
C ILE A 129 3.50 -4.89 -12.11
N ARG A 130 4.76 -4.62 -11.75
CA ARG A 130 5.49 -3.45 -12.26
C ARG A 130 5.63 -3.47 -13.78
N ARG A 131 6.06 -4.60 -14.35
CA ARG A 131 6.31 -4.75 -15.79
C ARG A 131 5.02 -4.63 -16.59
N GLU A 132 3.95 -5.25 -16.10
CA GLU A 132 2.62 -5.27 -16.74
C GLU A 132 1.79 -4.03 -16.40
N LYS A 133 2.28 -3.19 -15.47
CA LYS A 133 1.66 -1.93 -15.04
C LYS A 133 0.25 -2.16 -14.49
N THR A 134 0.04 -3.28 -13.81
CA THR A 134 -1.27 -3.68 -13.29
C THR A 134 -1.54 -3.08 -11.92
N ARG A 135 -2.82 -3.08 -11.54
CA ARG A 135 -3.29 -2.74 -10.19
C ARG A 135 -3.80 -4.01 -9.55
N GLU A 136 -3.16 -4.45 -8.48
CA GLU A 136 -3.47 -5.74 -7.85
C GLU A 136 -3.60 -5.63 -6.34
N LEU A 137 -4.41 -6.52 -5.78
CA LEU A 137 -4.43 -6.80 -4.36
C LEU A 137 -3.29 -7.77 -4.04
N ALA A 138 -2.51 -7.45 -3.01
CA ALA A 138 -1.78 -8.47 -2.27
C ALA A 138 -2.68 -8.86 -1.09
N LEU A 139 -3.19 -10.09 -1.10
CA LEU A 139 -4.10 -10.61 -0.09
C LEU A 139 -3.34 -11.40 0.96
N LEU A 140 -3.41 -10.93 2.20
CA LEU A 140 -2.92 -11.63 3.37
C LEU A 140 -3.95 -12.65 3.81
N GLU A 141 -3.50 -13.89 4.00
CA GLU A 141 -4.32 -14.96 4.55
C GLU A 141 -3.52 -15.74 5.59
N GLN A 142 -4.22 -16.26 6.60
CA GLN A 142 -3.66 -17.19 7.58
C GLN A 142 -3.73 -18.61 7.03
N GLN A 143 -2.60 -19.30 7.03
CA GLN A 143 -2.52 -20.75 6.82
C GLN A 143 -1.95 -21.45 8.06
N GLU A 144 -1.99 -22.78 8.08
CA GLU A 144 -1.47 -23.62 9.18
C GLU A 144 -0.01 -23.27 9.51
N ASN A 145 0.80 -22.97 8.49
CA ASN A 145 2.24 -22.70 8.63
C ASN A 145 2.60 -21.22 8.70
N GLY A 146 1.61 -20.34 8.92
CA GLY A 146 1.81 -18.90 9.05
C GLY A 146 1.04 -18.08 8.01
N MET A 147 1.45 -16.82 7.86
CA MET A 147 0.86 -15.90 6.91
C MET A 147 1.36 -16.16 5.48
N ILE A 148 0.49 -15.95 4.50
CA ILE A 148 0.87 -15.93 3.08
C ILE A 148 0.31 -14.71 2.37
N TRP A 149 0.98 -14.30 1.31
CA TRP A 149 0.46 -13.32 0.35
C TRP A 149 0.07 -14.00 -0.95
N THR A 150 -1.08 -13.63 -1.50
CA THR A 150 -1.47 -13.96 -2.89
C THR A 150 -1.72 -12.68 -3.67
N PHE A 151 -1.36 -12.65 -4.95
CA PHE A 151 -1.51 -11.48 -5.80
C PHE A 151 -2.60 -11.76 -6.85
N ARG A 152 -3.55 -10.84 -6.96
CA ARG A 152 -4.59 -10.90 -8.00
C ARG A 152 -5.23 -9.53 -8.24
N PRO A 153 -5.84 -9.29 -9.41
CA PRO A 153 -6.74 -8.16 -9.56
C PRO A 153 -7.90 -8.27 -8.55
N PRO A 154 -8.47 -7.12 -8.13
CA PRO A 154 -9.71 -7.13 -7.37
C PRO A 154 -10.83 -7.77 -8.23
N SER A 155 -11.70 -8.54 -7.58
CA SER A 155 -12.93 -8.99 -8.20
C SER A 155 -13.84 -7.80 -8.48
N LYS A 156 -14.86 -7.99 -9.33
CA LYS A 156 -15.85 -6.95 -9.62
C LYS A 156 -16.54 -6.48 -8.33
N THR A 157 -16.96 -7.42 -7.48
CA THR A 157 -17.63 -7.10 -6.21
C THR A 157 -16.74 -6.31 -5.25
N GLU A 158 -15.45 -6.66 -5.14
CA GLU A 158 -14.50 -5.89 -4.34
C GLU A 158 -14.32 -4.48 -4.92
N SER A 159 -14.15 -4.37 -6.24
CA SER A 159 -13.99 -3.09 -6.93
C SER A 159 -15.20 -2.17 -6.73
N ASP A 160 -16.41 -2.69 -6.91
CA ASP A 160 -17.66 -1.96 -6.70
C ASP A 160 -17.80 -1.51 -5.24
N GLY A 161 -17.41 -2.36 -4.29
CA GLY A 161 -17.40 -2.05 -2.86
C GLY A 161 -16.40 -0.95 -2.49
N PHE A 162 -15.20 -0.99 -3.08
CA PHE A 162 -14.18 0.04 -2.87
C PHE A 162 -14.61 1.38 -3.46
N LEU A 163 -15.18 1.37 -4.67
CA LEU A 163 -15.69 2.58 -5.32
C LEU A 163 -16.83 3.21 -4.52
N THR A 164 -17.80 2.40 -4.05
CA THR A 164 -18.89 2.86 -3.20
C THR A 164 -18.35 3.54 -1.93
N LYS A 165 -17.41 2.89 -1.23
CA LYS A 165 -16.77 3.47 -0.03
C LYS A 165 -16.09 4.81 -0.34
N LYS A 166 -15.40 4.92 -1.47
CA LYS A 166 -14.74 6.16 -1.91
C LYS A 166 -15.76 7.28 -2.16
N ILE A 167 -16.86 6.97 -2.84
CA ILE A 167 -17.95 7.93 -3.09
C ILE A 167 -18.56 8.40 -1.77
N GLU A 168 -18.87 7.49 -0.85
CA GLU A 168 -19.42 7.83 0.46
C GLU A 168 -18.49 8.73 1.28
N LYS A 169 -17.18 8.43 1.31
CA LYS A 169 -16.18 9.28 1.96
C LYS A 169 -16.16 10.68 1.34
N THR A 170 -16.24 10.76 0.01
CA THR A 170 -16.22 12.02 -0.73
C THR A 170 -17.45 12.86 -0.42
N LEU A 171 -18.65 12.26 -0.47
CA LEU A 171 -19.91 12.93 -0.12
C LEU A 171 -19.89 13.45 1.32
N LYS A 172 -19.42 12.64 2.29
CA LYS A 172 -19.27 13.06 3.69
C LYS A 172 -18.35 14.27 3.85
N LYS A 173 -17.24 14.33 3.10
CA LYS A 173 -16.32 15.48 3.11
C LYS A 173 -17.01 16.73 2.56
N VAL A 174 -17.72 16.62 1.43
CA VAL A 174 -18.46 17.74 0.81
C VAL A 174 -19.56 18.25 1.74
N SER A 175 -20.39 17.37 2.30
CA SER A 175 -21.45 17.79 3.22
C SER A 175 -20.91 18.50 4.46
N LYS A 176 -19.78 18.03 5.01
CA LYS A 176 -19.12 18.69 6.15
C LYS A 176 -18.58 20.07 5.79
N ALA A 177 -18.01 20.24 4.59
CA ALA A 177 -17.55 21.54 4.11
C ALA A 177 -18.71 22.53 3.96
N LEU A 178 -19.80 22.12 3.32
CA LEU A 178 -21.01 22.95 3.16
C LEU A 178 -21.62 23.38 4.49
N TYR A 179 -21.69 22.46 5.47
CA TYR A 179 -22.18 22.77 6.82
C TYR A 179 -21.31 23.83 7.51
N ASN A 180 -19.98 23.69 7.42
CA ASN A 180 -19.05 24.63 8.02
C ASN A 180 -19.11 26.02 7.36
N GLU A 181 -19.23 26.08 6.03
CA GLU A 181 -19.40 27.34 5.29
C GLU A 181 -20.72 28.04 5.66
N THR A 182 -21.80 27.29 5.85
CA THR A 182 -23.10 27.83 6.24
C THR A 182 -23.05 28.45 7.64
N ASN A 183 -22.38 27.80 8.60
CA ASN A 183 -22.23 28.35 9.95
C ASN A 183 -21.31 29.58 9.98
N GLN A 184 -20.22 29.59 9.22
CA GLN A 184 -19.33 30.76 9.13
C GLN A 184 -20.01 31.99 8.48
N ASN A 185 -20.98 31.76 7.58
CA ASN A 185 -21.76 32.84 6.98
C ASN A 185 -22.91 33.33 7.86
N ASN A 186 -23.32 32.58 8.87
CA ASN A 186 -24.36 32.97 9.83
C ASN A 186 -23.80 33.69 11.08
N ASP A 187 -22.49 33.60 11.31
CA ASP A 187 -21.78 34.25 12.43
C ASP A 187 -21.10 35.59 12.04
N ASN A 188 -21.31 36.07 10.81
CA ASN A 188 -20.88 37.39 10.30
C ASN A 188 -22.08 38.31 10.05
#